data_AF-A0A1I5EVP9-F1
#
_entry.id   AF-A0A1I5EVP9-F1
#
_cell.length_a   1.000
_cell.length_b   1.000
_cell.length_c   1.000
_cell.angle_alpha   90.00
_cell.angle_beta   90.00
_cell.angle_gamma   90.00
#
_symmetry.space_group_name_H-M   'P 1'
#
loop_
_entity.id
_entity.type
_entity.pdbx_description
1 polymer ?
#
loop_
_entity_poly.entity_id
_entity_poly.type
_entity_poly.pdbx_seq_one_letter_code
_entity_poly.pdbx_strand_id
1 'polypeptide(L)'
;MKKFAFILVLLIANLTLIPLVGLEQSAFAREALLMQGKKTLYRRVVTKPGSQLLSAASPSAQVIKGNVPAFAVYYVYGEQNGYTEVGINSRGDAAGWIASEKLVDWKQSIVVAFNNRAEAGRVRHLFFKDFNTLADDIEAYQTPDEFANSPDIVAVEPENAINDNNNFYLLPILDHESIYFPDDNEGNMLQVGSVTAASARRTTEDFRAGVVFVIDTTISMGPYIRQTKEVVEQIGVQLENSPLSGKVSFGLVGYRQSTLTNPGIGYNVKNLLPLDAHSDVNQFLAAIDNMDVAKVPTVGFDEDAIGGIAFASNDNNWQPYAAKYMILVTDAGAKSPELGDNYAHELDIPELAGDLNDKGIRLLVMHLKTPAGKKDHRTAELQYRQASRLVGSMNDLYTDVSEGSVREFGNGVSLIASQIVTTSQDIQKDKEIAEPDANDNSTQANLRRAAKAFQLEYRGNQQGEQAPEFYRAWTIDRAFAAYARQALDIRILLTKNQLSTMAQNLREIVDQANRPGGIIDANAFFRSIQDLALRTSNDPTQIRDDQSLGDAIAEYLDDLPYKSQTTAMTMADWVTLSAPEQRDIMNGLESKLRYYERVHSDPDRWFDLHENAAPGEAVTTISLDRMP
;
A
#
# COMPACT_ATOMS: atom_id res chain seq x y z
N MET A 1 97.76 -26.22 -21.52
CA MET A 1 96.87 -27.11 -20.75
C MET A 1 95.77 -26.28 -20.10
N LYS A 2 94.52 -26.50 -20.54
CA LYS A 2 93.19 -26.13 -19.99
C LYS A 2 93.06 -24.72 -19.36
N LYS A 3 92.76 -23.67 -20.14
CA LYS A 3 91.45 -23.21 -20.70
C LYS A 3 90.52 -22.61 -19.61
N PHE A 4 89.90 -21.43 -19.69
CA PHE A 4 89.80 -20.26 -20.59
C PHE A 4 89.20 -19.16 -19.67
N ALA A 5 89.78 -17.95 -19.57
CA ALA A 5 89.35 -16.72 -20.28
C ALA A 5 88.02 -16.13 -19.75
N PHE A 6 87.83 -14.82 -19.56
CA PHE A 6 88.62 -13.63 -19.81
C PHE A 6 87.84 -12.46 -19.16
N ILE A 7 88.55 -11.49 -18.55
CA ILE A 7 88.42 -10.02 -18.79
C ILE A 7 87.07 -9.33 -18.48
N LEU A 8 86.99 -8.13 -17.89
CA LEU A 8 87.90 -7.10 -17.37
C LEU A 8 86.89 -5.98 -16.93
N VAL A 9 86.91 -5.52 -15.67
CA VAL A 9 87.27 -4.12 -15.28
C VAL A 9 86.15 -3.10 -15.59
N LEU A 10 85.75 -2.16 -14.74
CA LEU A 10 86.52 -1.16 -14.00
C LEU A 10 85.66 -0.51 -12.88
N LEU A 11 86.38 -0.13 -11.82
CA LEU A 11 86.17 0.83 -10.74
C LEU A 11 85.03 1.88 -10.80
N ILE A 12 84.60 2.26 -9.58
CA ILE A 12 83.94 3.51 -9.10
C ILE A 12 82.42 3.37 -8.84
N ALA A 13 82.04 3.37 -7.55
CA ALA A 13 80.70 3.75 -7.13
C ALA A 13 80.78 4.56 -5.83
N ASN A 14 80.65 5.87 -6.00
CA ASN A 14 80.33 6.84 -4.95
C ASN A 14 78.93 6.55 -4.40
N LEU A 15 78.79 6.64 -3.07
CA LEU A 15 77.51 6.66 -2.38
C LEU A 15 76.67 7.86 -2.85
N THR A 16 75.50 7.60 -3.41
CA THR A 16 74.39 8.55 -3.50
C THR A 16 73.14 7.93 -2.88
N LEU A 17 72.64 8.57 -1.82
CA LEU A 17 71.27 8.40 -1.33
C LEU A 17 70.30 8.75 -2.46
N ILE A 18 69.39 7.84 -2.79
CA ILE A 18 68.15 8.15 -3.51
C ILE A 18 67.01 7.93 -2.51
N PRO A 19 66.17 8.94 -2.20
CA PRO A 19 64.96 8.71 -1.43
C PRO A 19 63.99 7.89 -2.28
N LEU A 20 63.52 6.78 -1.72
CA LEU A 20 62.39 6.03 -2.25
C LEU A 20 61.16 6.94 -2.12
N VAL A 21 60.83 7.70 -3.16
CA VAL A 21 59.49 8.28 -3.31
C VAL A 21 58.60 7.12 -3.71
N GLY A 22 58.07 6.43 -2.70
CA GLY A 22 56.89 5.59 -2.87
C GLY A 22 55.76 6.52 -3.28
N LEU A 23 55.49 6.60 -4.58
CA LEU A 23 54.17 6.95 -5.07
C LEU A 23 53.26 5.80 -4.64
N GLU A 24 52.75 5.86 -3.41
CA GLU A 24 51.42 5.34 -3.14
C GLU A 24 50.49 6.16 -4.03
N GLN A 25 50.23 5.67 -5.24
CA GLN A 25 48.96 5.95 -5.88
C GLN A 25 47.91 5.38 -4.92
N SER A 26 47.40 6.23 -4.04
CA SER A 26 46.08 6.03 -3.46
C SER A 26 45.15 5.90 -4.68
N ALA A 27 44.83 4.67 -5.07
CA ALA A 27 43.80 4.41 -6.05
C ALA A 27 42.54 5.06 -5.47
N PHE A 28 42.13 6.19 -6.05
CA PHE A 28 40.85 6.80 -5.70
C PHE A 28 39.80 5.71 -5.90
N ALA A 29 39.06 5.39 -4.82
CA ALA A 29 37.96 4.45 -4.91
C ALA A 29 37.04 4.92 -6.04
N ARG A 30 36.78 4.05 -7.01
CA ARG A 30 35.93 4.38 -8.16
C ARG A 30 34.55 4.73 -7.62
N GLU A 31 33.91 5.73 -8.21
CA GLU A 31 32.54 6.12 -7.88
C GLU A 31 31.58 5.64 -8.96
N ALA A 32 30.35 5.35 -8.56
CA ALA A 32 29.23 5.13 -9.47
C ALA A 32 28.96 6.38 -10.32
N LEU A 33 28.31 6.20 -11.46
CA LEU A 33 27.87 7.29 -12.33
C LEU A 33 26.77 8.09 -11.64
N LEU A 34 26.79 9.40 -11.82
CA LEU A 34 25.68 10.26 -11.42
C LEU A 34 24.47 10.04 -12.32
N MET A 35 23.29 10.25 -11.77
CA MET A 35 22.06 10.35 -12.53
C MET A 35 22.15 11.51 -13.52
N GLN A 36 21.56 11.35 -14.70
CA GLN A 36 21.58 12.38 -15.74
C GLN A 36 20.97 13.68 -15.21
N GLY A 37 21.68 14.79 -15.35
CA GLY A 37 21.23 16.11 -14.89
C GLY A 37 21.40 16.36 -13.38
N LYS A 38 21.88 15.37 -12.62
CA LYS A 38 22.10 15.48 -11.17
C LYS A 38 23.59 15.63 -10.85
N LYS A 39 23.89 16.25 -9.71
CA LYS A 39 25.26 16.46 -9.21
C LYS A 39 25.57 15.60 -8.00
N THR A 40 24.54 15.09 -7.34
CA THR A 40 24.65 14.44 -6.03
C THR A 40 24.20 12.98 -6.05
N LEU A 41 23.18 12.64 -6.86
CA LEU A 41 22.54 11.33 -6.84
C LEU A 41 23.21 10.35 -7.80
N TYR A 42 23.51 9.14 -7.33
CA TYR A 42 24.09 8.08 -8.14
C TYR A 42 23.03 7.26 -8.88
N ARG A 43 23.34 6.85 -10.11
CA ARG A 43 22.46 6.04 -10.95
C ARG A 43 22.38 4.62 -10.37
N ARG A 44 21.15 4.15 -10.17
CA ARG A 44 20.83 2.79 -9.74
C ARG A 44 19.99 2.06 -10.77
N VAL A 45 20.02 0.73 -10.69
CA VAL A 45 19.23 -0.19 -11.51
C VAL A 45 18.67 -1.33 -10.68
N VAL A 46 17.53 -1.85 -11.08
CA VAL A 46 16.92 -3.08 -10.54
C VAL A 46 17.05 -4.21 -11.56
N THR A 47 17.41 -5.40 -11.08
CA THR A 47 17.53 -6.61 -11.90
C THR A 47 16.20 -7.29 -12.20
N LYS A 48 16.05 -7.79 -13.41
CA LYS A 48 14.94 -8.65 -13.83
C LYS A 48 15.26 -10.14 -13.62
N PRO A 49 14.25 -11.03 -13.58
CA PRO A 49 14.47 -12.47 -13.62
C PRO A 49 15.44 -12.94 -14.72
N GLY A 50 16.28 -13.92 -14.38
CA GLY A 50 17.26 -14.50 -15.29
C GLY A 50 18.47 -13.62 -15.59
N SER A 51 18.70 -12.56 -14.79
CA SER A 51 19.90 -11.73 -14.87
C SER A 51 21.16 -12.52 -14.52
N GLN A 52 22.24 -12.29 -15.27
CA GLN A 52 23.55 -12.89 -15.03
C GLN A 52 24.59 -11.80 -14.78
N LEU A 53 25.43 -11.99 -13.76
CA LEU A 53 26.59 -11.15 -13.51
C LEU A 53 27.80 -11.76 -14.23
N LEU A 54 28.41 -10.98 -15.11
CA LEU A 54 29.49 -11.37 -16.00
C LEU A 54 30.78 -10.64 -15.64
N SER A 55 31.92 -11.24 -15.95
CA SER A 55 33.24 -10.65 -15.69
C SER A 55 33.63 -9.53 -16.65
N ALA A 56 32.93 -9.40 -17.79
CA ALA A 56 33.19 -8.38 -18.81
C ALA A 56 31.92 -8.10 -19.63
N ALA A 57 31.91 -6.96 -20.32
CA ALA A 57 30.85 -6.53 -21.25
C ALA A 57 30.82 -7.35 -22.55
N SER A 58 30.58 -8.65 -22.46
CA SER A 58 30.52 -9.59 -23.59
C SER A 58 29.59 -10.77 -23.30
N PRO A 59 28.82 -11.27 -24.29
CA PRO A 59 28.02 -12.49 -24.14
C PRO A 59 28.84 -13.75 -23.83
N SER A 60 30.13 -13.74 -24.18
CA SER A 60 31.05 -14.86 -23.96
C SER A 60 31.89 -14.74 -22.67
N ALA A 61 31.66 -13.69 -21.87
CA ALA A 61 32.39 -13.48 -20.63
C ALA A 61 32.09 -14.58 -19.60
N GLN A 62 33.02 -14.75 -18.65
CA GLN A 62 32.81 -15.69 -17.55
C GLN A 62 31.63 -15.23 -16.70
N VAL A 63 30.70 -16.15 -16.42
CA VAL A 63 29.59 -15.90 -15.50
C VAL A 63 30.13 -15.92 -14.07
N ILE A 64 30.14 -14.76 -13.41
CA ILE A 64 30.47 -14.62 -11.98
C ILE A 64 29.31 -15.16 -11.15
N LYS A 65 28.08 -14.79 -11.49
CA LYS A 65 26.85 -15.26 -10.83
C LYS A 65 25.76 -15.51 -11.87
N GLY A 66 25.35 -16.76 -12.03
CA GLY A 66 24.43 -17.18 -13.09
C GLY A 66 22.95 -16.91 -12.82
N ASN A 67 22.59 -16.61 -11.57
CA ASN A 67 21.23 -16.21 -11.19
C ASN A 67 21.33 -15.05 -10.21
N VAL A 68 21.43 -13.84 -10.75
CA VAL A 68 21.27 -12.64 -9.92
C VAL A 68 19.79 -12.57 -9.52
N PRO A 69 19.47 -12.42 -8.23
CA PRO A 69 18.08 -12.33 -7.79
C PRO A 69 17.34 -11.23 -8.56
N ALA A 70 16.06 -11.48 -8.87
CA ALA A 70 15.19 -10.42 -9.35
C ALA A 70 15.05 -9.35 -8.25
N PHE A 71 14.78 -8.11 -8.64
CA PHE A 71 14.61 -6.98 -7.74
C PHE A 71 15.88 -6.51 -6.99
N ALA A 72 17.05 -7.07 -7.28
CA ALA A 72 18.30 -6.62 -6.67
C ALA A 72 18.68 -5.22 -7.19
N VAL A 73 18.94 -4.31 -6.26
CA VAL A 73 19.36 -2.93 -6.58
C VAL A 73 20.88 -2.88 -6.68
N TYR A 74 21.37 -2.30 -7.77
CA TYR A 74 22.80 -2.05 -7.99
C TYR A 74 23.07 -0.60 -8.37
N TYR A 75 24.26 -0.12 -8.05
CA TYR A 75 24.83 1.14 -8.52
C TYR A 75 25.51 0.93 -9.88
N VAL A 76 25.35 1.89 -10.79
CA VAL A 76 25.92 1.80 -12.14
C VAL A 76 27.29 2.47 -12.18
N TYR A 77 28.32 1.78 -12.69
CA TYR A 77 29.69 2.28 -12.81
C TYR A 77 30.12 2.60 -14.24
N GLY A 78 29.38 2.09 -15.22
CA GLY A 78 29.71 2.20 -16.64
C GLY A 78 28.71 1.46 -17.52
N GLU A 79 28.72 1.77 -18.81
CA GLU A 79 27.96 1.05 -19.82
C GLU A 79 28.86 0.79 -21.04
N GLN A 80 28.76 -0.41 -21.59
CA GLN A 80 29.59 -0.84 -22.72
C GLN A 80 28.89 -1.97 -23.47
N ASN A 81 28.75 -1.84 -24.79
CA ASN A 81 28.27 -2.91 -25.68
C ASN A 81 26.92 -3.54 -25.28
N GLY A 82 25.97 -2.76 -24.74
CA GLY A 82 24.68 -3.29 -24.26
C GLY A 82 24.74 -4.00 -22.90
N TYR A 83 25.84 -3.83 -22.17
CA TYR A 83 26.00 -4.25 -20.79
C TYR A 83 26.20 -3.04 -19.88
N THR A 84 25.72 -3.16 -18.65
CA THR A 84 25.87 -2.17 -17.60
C THR A 84 26.77 -2.75 -16.51
N GLU A 85 27.82 -2.03 -16.17
CA GLU A 85 28.71 -2.37 -15.07
C GLU A 85 28.08 -1.96 -13.75
N VAL A 86 27.98 -2.90 -12.83
CA VAL A 86 27.20 -2.77 -11.60
C VAL A 86 28.03 -3.04 -10.36
N GLY A 87 27.74 -2.34 -9.27
CA GLY A 87 28.35 -2.55 -7.95
C GLY A 87 27.31 -2.44 -6.84
N ILE A 88 27.58 -3.07 -5.70
CA ILE A 88 26.65 -3.08 -4.55
C ILE A 88 26.64 -1.75 -3.78
N ASN A 89 27.70 -0.95 -3.91
CA ASN A 89 27.87 0.34 -3.24
C ASN A 89 28.10 1.45 -4.27
N SER A 90 27.85 2.70 -3.87
CA SER A 90 28.14 3.91 -4.65
C SER A 90 29.64 4.19 -4.83
N ARG A 91 30.48 3.64 -3.95
CA ARG A 91 31.95 3.76 -3.99
C ARG A 91 32.61 2.40 -3.84
N GLY A 92 33.73 2.22 -4.52
CA GLY A 92 34.55 1.01 -4.46
C GLY A 92 34.58 0.27 -5.79
N ASP A 93 34.83 -1.04 -5.72
CA ASP A 93 34.96 -1.87 -6.91
C ASP A 93 33.58 -2.29 -7.45
N ALA A 94 33.46 -2.26 -8.78
CA ALA A 94 32.30 -2.84 -9.46
C ALA A 94 32.29 -4.37 -9.28
N ALA A 95 31.10 -4.94 -9.11
CA ALA A 95 30.88 -6.37 -8.95
C ALA A 95 30.96 -7.13 -10.28
N GLY A 96 30.64 -6.48 -11.40
CA GLY A 96 30.68 -7.09 -12.74
C GLY A 96 29.73 -6.41 -13.72
N TRP A 97 29.36 -7.11 -14.78
CA TRP A 97 28.52 -6.60 -15.87
C TRP A 97 27.22 -7.39 -15.98
N ILE A 98 26.09 -6.71 -16.19
CA ILE A 98 24.79 -7.32 -16.46
C ILE A 98 24.29 -6.80 -17.82
N ALA A 99 23.60 -7.64 -18.60
CA ALA A 99 22.97 -7.20 -19.85
C ALA A 99 21.94 -6.09 -19.57
N SER A 100 22.02 -4.95 -20.26
CA SER A 100 21.21 -3.77 -19.95
C SER A 100 19.71 -4.03 -20.12
N GLU A 101 19.31 -4.92 -21.04
CA GLU A 101 17.92 -5.36 -21.24
C GLU A 101 17.32 -6.12 -20.03
N LYS A 102 18.20 -6.63 -19.15
CA LYS A 102 17.83 -7.30 -17.89
C LYS A 102 17.80 -6.36 -16.69
N LEU A 103 17.95 -5.06 -16.93
CA LEU A 103 17.93 -4.03 -15.89
C LEU A 103 16.77 -3.07 -16.13
N VAL A 104 16.33 -2.39 -15.07
CA VAL A 104 15.41 -1.25 -15.14
C VAL A 104 16.03 -0.13 -14.33
N ASP A 105 16.01 1.11 -14.83
CA ASP A 105 16.53 2.24 -14.06
C ASP A 105 15.74 2.41 -12.75
N TRP A 106 16.45 2.69 -11.66
CA TRP A 106 15.87 2.92 -10.34
C TRP A 106 16.17 4.34 -9.88
N LYS A 107 15.40 5.29 -10.42
CA LYS A 107 15.58 6.72 -10.09
C LYS A 107 15.15 7.01 -8.66
N GLN A 108 13.99 6.47 -8.28
CA GLN A 108 13.29 6.75 -7.02
C GLN A 108 12.67 5.47 -6.47
N SER A 109 12.39 5.46 -5.17
CA SER A 109 11.70 4.35 -4.50
C SER A 109 10.17 4.38 -4.72
N ILE A 110 9.69 5.19 -5.67
CA ILE A 110 8.27 5.31 -6.03
C ILE A 110 7.94 4.32 -7.15
N VAL A 111 6.90 3.54 -6.89
CA VAL A 111 6.36 2.53 -7.80
C VAL A 111 4.86 2.75 -7.95
N VAL A 112 4.31 2.25 -9.05
CA VAL A 112 2.85 2.18 -9.23
C VAL A 112 2.38 0.74 -9.07
N ALA A 113 1.15 0.58 -8.59
CA ALA A 113 0.46 -0.71 -8.52
C ALA A 113 -0.93 -0.57 -9.16
N PHE A 114 -1.43 -1.66 -9.74
CA PHE A 114 -2.81 -1.69 -10.22
C PHE A 114 -3.77 -1.66 -9.03
N ASN A 115 -4.73 -0.75 -9.04
CA ASN A 115 -5.88 -0.88 -8.16
C ASN A 115 -6.91 -1.87 -8.76
N ASN A 116 -7.87 -2.33 -7.95
CA ASN A 116 -8.89 -3.23 -8.47
C ASN A 116 -9.87 -2.48 -9.39
N ARG A 117 -9.80 -2.76 -10.70
CA ARG A 117 -10.58 -2.05 -11.72
C ARG A 117 -12.10 -2.07 -11.48
N ALA A 118 -12.63 -3.13 -10.89
CA ALA A 118 -14.07 -3.25 -10.61
C ALA A 118 -14.54 -2.29 -9.51
N GLU A 119 -13.68 -2.04 -8.52
CA GLU A 119 -13.94 -1.10 -7.42
C GLU A 119 -13.76 0.34 -7.84
N ALA A 120 -12.67 0.61 -8.55
CA ALA A 120 -12.42 1.90 -9.18
C ALA A 120 -13.50 2.22 -10.24
N GLY A 121 -14.20 1.20 -10.75
CA GLY A 121 -15.23 1.35 -11.77
C GLY A 121 -14.62 1.75 -13.11
N ARG A 122 -13.51 1.15 -13.50
CA ARG A 122 -12.77 1.49 -14.71
C ARG A 122 -12.51 0.26 -15.57
N VAL A 123 -12.22 0.53 -16.82
CA VAL A 123 -11.68 -0.44 -17.77
C VAL A 123 -10.24 -0.85 -17.43
N ARG A 124 -9.72 -1.85 -18.16
CA ARG A 124 -8.31 -2.20 -18.13
C ARG A 124 -7.42 -1.03 -18.52
N HIS A 125 -6.31 -0.94 -17.82
CA HIS A 125 -5.27 0.03 -18.08
C HIS A 125 -4.37 -0.38 -19.25
N LEU A 126 -3.76 0.60 -19.90
CA LEU A 126 -3.02 0.45 -21.15
C LEU A 126 -1.62 1.04 -21.04
N PHE A 127 -0.66 0.38 -21.67
CA PHE A 127 0.74 0.77 -21.68
C PHE A 127 1.21 0.98 -23.12
N PHE A 128 1.58 2.21 -23.43
CA PHE A 128 1.94 2.69 -24.75
C PHE A 128 3.45 2.63 -24.99
N LYS A 129 3.86 2.53 -26.25
CA LYS A 129 5.27 2.55 -26.66
C LYS A 129 5.93 3.89 -26.41
N ASP A 130 5.22 4.97 -26.73
CA ASP A 130 5.76 6.32 -26.72
C ASP A 130 4.76 7.34 -26.16
N PHE A 131 5.33 8.46 -25.73
CA PHE A 131 4.62 9.57 -25.11
C PHE A 131 3.65 10.26 -26.07
N ASN A 132 4.09 10.53 -27.30
CA ASN A 132 3.32 11.35 -28.24
C ASN A 132 2.06 10.61 -28.68
N THR A 133 2.16 9.32 -28.97
CA THR A 133 0.98 8.51 -29.31
C THR A 133 0.00 8.42 -28.14
N LEU A 134 0.48 8.26 -26.90
CA LEU A 134 -0.40 8.32 -25.72
C LEU A 134 -1.10 9.68 -25.60
N ALA A 135 -0.37 10.78 -25.79
CA ALA A 135 -0.93 12.13 -25.72
C ALA A 135 -1.99 12.36 -26.80
N ASP A 136 -1.68 12.02 -28.06
CA ASP A 136 -2.60 12.14 -29.20
C ASP A 136 -3.89 11.32 -28.98
N ASP A 137 -3.76 10.10 -28.43
CA ASP A 137 -4.88 9.21 -28.17
C ASP A 137 -5.76 9.67 -26.99
N ILE A 138 -5.15 10.25 -25.95
CA ILE A 138 -5.88 10.91 -24.86
C ILE A 138 -6.69 12.08 -25.41
N GLU A 139 -6.09 12.95 -26.22
CA GLU A 139 -6.76 14.09 -26.84
C GLU A 139 -7.92 13.65 -27.78
N ALA A 140 -7.77 12.50 -28.44
CA ALA A 140 -8.79 11.95 -29.32
C ALA A 140 -10.03 11.39 -28.60
N TYR A 141 -10.03 11.28 -27.26
CA TYR A 141 -11.12 10.71 -26.47
C TYR A 141 -11.58 9.30 -26.92
N GLN A 142 -10.65 8.52 -27.48
CA GLN A 142 -10.97 7.17 -27.91
C GLN A 142 -11.25 6.25 -26.72
N THR A 143 -12.03 5.20 -26.97
CA THR A 143 -12.41 4.23 -25.95
C THR A 143 -11.32 3.15 -25.77
N PRO A 144 -11.16 2.61 -24.55
CA PRO A 144 -10.20 1.55 -24.25
C PRO A 144 -10.24 0.33 -25.18
N ASP A 145 -11.42 -0.04 -25.66
CA ASP A 145 -11.60 -1.16 -26.60
C ASP A 145 -11.03 -0.87 -28.00
N GLU A 146 -10.96 0.41 -28.38
CA GLU A 146 -10.35 0.85 -29.64
C GLU A 146 -8.81 0.78 -29.57
N PHE A 147 -8.23 1.01 -28.40
CA PHE A 147 -6.78 0.96 -28.19
C PHE A 147 -6.21 -0.45 -28.08
N ALA A 148 -6.96 -1.42 -27.55
CA ALA A 148 -6.41 -2.75 -27.23
C ALA A 148 -5.80 -3.50 -28.44
N ASN A 149 -6.19 -3.13 -29.67
CA ASN A 149 -5.64 -3.69 -30.91
C ASN A 149 -4.68 -2.74 -31.65
N SER A 150 -4.38 -1.58 -31.07
CA SER A 150 -3.43 -0.63 -31.64
C SER A 150 -2.02 -1.21 -31.65
N PRO A 151 -1.24 -1.03 -32.73
CA PRO A 151 0.15 -1.44 -32.76
C PRO A 151 1.00 -0.71 -31.73
N ASP A 152 0.51 0.39 -31.13
CA ASP A 152 1.25 1.25 -30.23
C ASP A 152 1.12 0.85 -28.75
N ILE A 153 0.27 -0.14 -28.46
CA ILE A 153 0.18 -0.76 -27.14
C ILE A 153 1.28 -1.81 -26.96
N VAL A 154 2.08 -1.65 -25.92
CA VAL A 154 3.10 -2.62 -25.46
C VAL A 154 2.46 -3.67 -24.56
N ALA A 155 1.55 -3.25 -23.70
CA ALA A 155 0.89 -4.13 -22.75
C ALA A 155 -0.48 -3.60 -22.31
N VAL A 156 -1.29 -4.52 -21.79
CA VAL A 156 -2.59 -4.25 -21.20
C VAL A 156 -2.57 -4.81 -19.77
N GLU A 157 -3.21 -4.12 -18.83
CA GLU A 157 -3.48 -4.65 -17.50
C GLU A 157 -4.14 -6.04 -17.63
N PRO A 158 -3.78 -7.02 -16.78
CA PRO A 158 -4.36 -8.35 -16.88
C PRO A 158 -5.89 -8.35 -16.69
N GLU A 159 -6.51 -9.46 -17.09
CA GLU A 159 -7.96 -9.59 -16.96
C GLU A 159 -8.38 -9.71 -15.49
N ASN A 160 -7.62 -10.45 -14.69
CA ASN A 160 -7.87 -10.65 -13.28
C ASN A 160 -6.93 -9.76 -12.43
N ALA A 161 -7.24 -9.64 -11.14
CA ALA A 161 -6.39 -8.87 -10.25
C ALA A 161 -5.12 -9.66 -9.89
N ILE A 162 -4.00 -8.96 -9.78
CA ILE A 162 -2.74 -9.54 -9.32
C ILE A 162 -2.76 -9.54 -7.79
N ASN A 163 -2.38 -10.66 -7.19
CA ASN A 163 -2.15 -10.71 -5.76
C ASN A 163 -0.69 -10.40 -5.46
N ASP A 164 -0.43 -9.17 -5.03
CA ASP A 164 0.89 -8.66 -4.71
C ASP A 164 1.61 -9.51 -3.64
N ASN A 165 0.87 -10.22 -2.77
CA ASN A 165 1.46 -11.07 -1.73
C ASN A 165 2.05 -12.37 -2.29
N ASN A 166 1.46 -12.89 -3.35
CA ASN A 166 1.89 -14.15 -3.97
C ASN A 166 2.75 -13.92 -5.22
N ASN A 167 2.41 -12.89 -5.99
CA ASN A 167 2.99 -12.56 -7.28
C ASN A 167 3.50 -11.11 -7.28
N PHE A 168 4.36 -10.81 -6.31
CA PHE A 168 4.97 -9.49 -6.15
C PHE A 168 5.58 -8.97 -7.47
N TYR A 169 5.29 -7.71 -7.77
CA TYR A 169 5.83 -7.00 -8.92
C TYR A 169 6.11 -5.54 -8.55
N LEU A 170 6.96 -4.91 -9.34
CA LEU A 170 7.25 -3.47 -9.26
C LEU A 170 6.99 -2.84 -10.63
N LEU A 171 6.28 -1.72 -10.63
CA LEU A 171 6.23 -0.81 -11.76
C LEU A 171 6.92 0.51 -11.39
N PRO A 172 8.27 0.57 -11.38
CA PRO A 172 8.98 1.81 -11.05
C PRO A 172 8.65 2.93 -12.02
N ILE A 173 8.47 4.14 -11.49
CA ILE A 173 8.33 5.34 -12.32
C ILE A 173 9.72 5.81 -12.75
N LEU A 174 9.93 5.77 -14.06
CA LEU A 174 11.19 6.11 -14.74
C LEU A 174 11.19 7.54 -15.25
N ASP A 175 10.05 8.07 -15.65
CA ASP A 175 9.89 9.45 -16.12
C ASP A 175 8.45 9.89 -15.95
N HIS A 176 8.19 11.19 -15.98
CA HIS A 176 6.83 11.70 -15.86
C HIS A 176 6.64 13.07 -16.53
N GLU A 177 5.40 13.38 -16.86
CA GLU A 177 4.96 14.72 -17.25
C GLU A 177 3.59 15.00 -16.65
N SER A 178 3.47 16.11 -15.92
CA SER A 178 2.18 16.56 -15.38
C SER A 178 1.36 17.22 -16.49
N ILE A 179 0.11 16.78 -16.63
CA ILE A 179 -0.80 17.23 -17.70
C ILE A 179 -2.19 17.53 -17.15
N TYR A 180 -2.95 18.31 -17.91
CA TYR A 180 -4.40 18.39 -17.75
C TYR A 180 -5.03 17.42 -18.75
N PHE A 181 -5.86 16.52 -18.24
CA PHE A 181 -6.65 15.65 -19.08
C PHE A 181 -7.74 16.45 -19.81
N PRO A 182 -8.28 15.90 -20.90
CA PRO A 182 -9.28 16.61 -21.68
C PRO A 182 -10.56 17.02 -20.92
N ASP A 183 -10.87 16.39 -19.78
CA ASP A 183 -12.00 16.73 -18.90
C ASP A 183 -11.61 17.67 -17.74
N ASP A 184 -10.48 18.39 -17.89
CA ASP A 184 -9.89 19.33 -16.93
C ASP A 184 -9.40 18.71 -15.60
N ASN A 185 -9.40 17.38 -15.47
CA ASN A 185 -8.74 16.74 -14.32
C ASN A 185 -7.22 16.83 -14.44
N GLU A 186 -6.54 17.12 -13.34
CA GLU A 186 -5.08 17.04 -13.25
C GLU A 186 -4.60 15.59 -13.05
N GLY A 187 -3.47 15.25 -13.65
CA GLY A 187 -2.69 14.07 -13.28
C GLY A 187 -1.40 13.99 -14.09
N ASN A 188 -0.89 12.78 -14.27
CA ASN A 188 0.44 12.57 -14.83
C ASN A 188 0.43 11.50 -15.91
N MET A 189 1.18 11.77 -16.98
CA MET A 189 1.72 10.73 -17.84
C MET A 189 2.98 10.18 -17.21
N LEU A 190 3.08 8.86 -17.12
CA LEU A 190 4.15 8.16 -16.44
C LEU A 190 4.85 7.22 -17.42
N GLN A 191 6.18 7.30 -17.49
CA GLN A 191 6.97 6.23 -18.05
C GLN A 191 7.30 5.24 -16.93
N VAL A 192 6.91 3.98 -17.11
CA VAL A 192 7.15 2.92 -16.13
C VAL A 192 7.97 1.79 -16.72
N GLY A 193 8.72 1.10 -15.87
CA GLY A 193 9.29 -0.22 -16.17
C GLY A 193 8.44 -1.31 -15.54
N SER A 194 8.60 -2.57 -15.97
CA SER A 194 7.98 -3.72 -15.30
C SER A 194 9.02 -4.73 -14.84
N VAL A 195 8.93 -5.10 -13.57
CA VAL A 195 9.72 -6.16 -12.94
C VAL A 195 8.77 -7.08 -12.19
N THR A 196 8.77 -8.36 -12.55
CA THR A 196 7.92 -9.40 -11.96
C THR A 196 8.79 -10.52 -11.38
N ALA A 197 8.23 -11.31 -10.47
CA ALA A 197 8.87 -12.54 -10.03
C ALA A 197 8.95 -13.56 -11.19
N ALA A 198 10.01 -14.38 -11.19
CA ALA A 198 10.28 -15.36 -12.25
C ALA A 198 9.21 -16.45 -12.41
N SER A 199 8.42 -16.69 -11.36
CA SER A 199 7.42 -17.76 -11.34
C SER A 199 6.13 -17.28 -10.67
N ALA A 200 5.02 -17.37 -11.39
CA ALA A 200 3.69 -17.21 -10.84
C ALA A 200 3.40 -18.27 -9.77
N ARG A 201 2.98 -17.83 -8.59
CA ARG A 201 2.36 -18.65 -7.57
C ARG A 201 0.86 -18.69 -7.80
N ARG A 202 0.31 -19.91 -7.80
CA ARG A 202 -1.13 -20.18 -7.91
C ARG A 202 -1.61 -20.72 -6.57
N THR A 203 -2.79 -20.29 -6.15
CA THR A 203 -3.49 -20.89 -5.02
C THR A 203 -4.53 -21.87 -5.56
N THR A 204 -4.66 -23.04 -4.94
CA THR A 204 -5.71 -24.02 -5.27
C THR A 204 -6.82 -24.05 -4.21
N GLU A 205 -6.87 -23.03 -3.35
CA GLU A 205 -7.83 -22.96 -2.25
C GLU A 205 -9.25 -22.81 -2.78
N ASP A 206 -10.17 -23.57 -2.20
CA ASP A 206 -11.59 -23.44 -2.51
C ASP A 206 -12.10 -22.05 -2.11
N PHE A 207 -13.00 -21.49 -2.92
CA PHE A 207 -13.67 -20.23 -2.56
C PHE A 207 -14.38 -20.33 -1.20
N ARG A 208 -14.02 -19.42 -0.29
CA ARG A 208 -14.70 -19.18 0.99
C ARG A 208 -14.95 -17.68 1.19
N ALA A 209 -16.04 -17.35 1.86
CA ALA A 209 -16.38 -15.99 2.25
C ALA A 209 -16.41 -15.84 3.77
N GLY A 210 -15.76 -14.79 4.28
CA GLY A 210 -15.77 -14.41 5.69
C GLY A 210 -16.60 -13.16 5.90
N VAL A 211 -17.53 -13.19 6.85
CA VAL A 211 -18.40 -12.06 7.20
C VAL A 211 -18.28 -11.78 8.69
N VAL A 212 -17.68 -10.64 9.07
CA VAL A 212 -17.58 -10.23 10.48
C VAL A 212 -18.52 -9.07 10.76
N PHE A 213 -19.42 -9.27 11.70
CA PHE A 213 -20.26 -8.20 12.23
C PHE A 213 -19.54 -7.48 13.36
N VAL A 214 -19.41 -6.16 13.24
CA VAL A 214 -18.87 -5.27 14.27
C VAL A 214 -20.04 -4.43 14.77
N ILE A 215 -20.56 -4.76 15.95
CA ILE A 215 -21.83 -4.23 16.43
C ILE A 215 -21.59 -3.34 17.66
N ASP A 216 -22.15 -2.14 17.63
CA ASP A 216 -22.32 -1.32 18.83
C ASP A 216 -23.25 -2.07 19.80
N THR A 217 -22.78 -2.25 21.03
CA THR A 217 -23.51 -2.98 22.07
C THR A 217 -23.95 -2.09 23.24
N THR A 218 -24.22 -0.81 22.96
CA THR A 218 -24.85 0.14 23.88
C THR A 218 -26.35 -0.08 24.03
N ILE A 219 -26.95 0.58 25.04
CA ILE A 219 -28.36 0.38 25.43
C ILE A 219 -29.35 0.55 24.26
N SER A 220 -29.10 1.52 23.37
CA SER A 220 -29.97 1.81 22.21
C SER A 220 -29.99 0.69 21.18
N MET A 221 -28.98 -0.18 21.17
CA MET A 221 -28.76 -1.14 20.08
C MET A 221 -29.57 -2.44 20.19
N GLY A 222 -30.20 -2.70 21.34
CA GLY A 222 -30.93 -3.94 21.60
C GLY A 222 -31.94 -4.39 20.52
N PRO A 223 -32.80 -3.49 19.98
CA PRO A 223 -33.71 -3.85 18.89
C PRO A 223 -33.00 -4.25 17.59
N TYR A 224 -31.91 -3.57 17.23
CA TYR A 224 -31.18 -3.85 16.00
C TYR A 224 -30.38 -5.15 16.11
N ILE A 225 -29.80 -5.44 17.27
CA ILE A 225 -29.14 -6.73 17.55
C ILE A 225 -30.10 -7.90 17.31
N ARG A 226 -31.33 -7.81 17.83
CA ARG A 226 -32.37 -8.83 17.58
C ARG A 226 -32.73 -8.92 16.10
N GLN A 227 -32.87 -7.79 15.42
CA GLN A 227 -33.18 -7.76 14.00
C GLN A 227 -32.07 -8.39 13.15
N THR A 228 -30.79 -8.15 13.49
CA THR A 228 -29.63 -8.79 12.84
C THR A 228 -29.68 -10.31 13.00
N LYS A 229 -29.98 -10.79 14.21
CA LYS A 229 -30.16 -12.23 14.47
C LYS A 229 -31.23 -12.83 13.56
N GLU A 230 -32.42 -12.23 13.53
CA GLU A 230 -33.55 -12.71 12.73
C GLU A 230 -33.21 -12.79 11.23
N VAL A 231 -32.49 -11.79 10.71
CA VAL A 231 -32.06 -11.78 9.31
C VAL A 231 -31.01 -12.86 9.03
N VAL A 232 -30.01 -13.01 9.90
CA VAL A 232 -28.96 -14.03 9.71
C VAL A 232 -29.54 -15.45 9.83
N GLU A 233 -30.52 -15.67 10.71
CA GLU A 233 -31.25 -16.92 10.80
C GLU A 233 -31.94 -17.27 9.47
N GLN A 234 -32.62 -16.31 8.84
CA GLN A 234 -33.26 -16.51 7.52
C GLN A 234 -32.24 -16.80 6.42
N ILE A 235 -31.10 -16.11 6.42
CA ILE A 235 -30.02 -16.33 5.46
C ILE A 235 -29.34 -17.68 5.68
N GLY A 236 -29.24 -18.14 6.93
CA GLY A 236 -28.70 -19.46 7.24
C GLY A 236 -29.46 -20.59 6.55
N VAL A 237 -30.79 -20.52 6.59
CA VAL A 237 -31.63 -21.48 5.86
C VAL A 237 -31.34 -21.47 4.35
N GLN A 238 -31.07 -20.30 3.77
CA GLN A 238 -30.71 -20.20 2.34
C GLN A 238 -29.30 -20.77 2.07
N LEU A 239 -28.34 -20.50 2.95
CA LEU A 239 -26.96 -20.98 2.83
C LEU A 239 -26.86 -22.51 2.90
N GLU A 240 -27.53 -23.12 3.88
CA GLU A 240 -27.58 -24.58 4.06
C GLU A 240 -28.12 -25.31 2.83
N ASN A 241 -29.11 -24.71 2.16
CA ASN A 241 -29.72 -25.25 0.94
C ASN A 241 -28.99 -24.87 -0.35
N SER A 242 -27.78 -24.30 -0.25
CA SER A 242 -27.02 -23.80 -1.41
C SER A 242 -25.65 -24.47 -1.57
N PRO A 243 -24.99 -24.30 -2.74
CA PRO A 243 -23.61 -24.75 -2.94
C PRO A 243 -22.55 -24.04 -2.06
N LEU A 244 -22.96 -23.03 -1.28
CA LEU A 244 -22.10 -22.36 -0.29
C LEU A 244 -22.18 -22.97 1.11
N SER A 245 -22.91 -24.07 1.30
CA SER A 245 -22.94 -24.77 2.59
C SER A 245 -21.50 -25.10 3.05
N GLY A 246 -21.13 -24.64 4.25
CA GLY A 246 -19.77 -24.76 4.81
C GLY A 246 -18.70 -23.83 4.22
N LYS A 247 -19.05 -22.96 3.26
CA LYS A 247 -18.12 -22.03 2.59
C LYS A 247 -18.24 -20.58 3.06
N VAL A 248 -19.24 -20.27 3.88
CA VAL A 248 -19.40 -18.96 4.52
C VAL A 248 -19.16 -19.13 6.01
N SER A 249 -18.24 -18.33 6.55
CA SER A 249 -17.96 -18.27 7.98
C SER A 249 -18.27 -16.88 8.52
N PHE A 250 -18.73 -16.83 9.76
CA PHE A 250 -19.17 -15.63 10.44
C PHE A 250 -18.26 -15.28 11.61
N GLY A 251 -18.10 -14.00 11.88
CA GLY A 251 -17.52 -13.50 13.12
C GLY A 251 -18.43 -12.44 13.75
N LEU A 252 -18.26 -12.24 15.06
CA LEU A 252 -19.02 -11.25 15.82
C LEU A 252 -18.10 -10.54 16.81
N VAL A 253 -17.97 -9.24 16.65
CA VAL A 253 -17.26 -8.34 17.55
C VAL A 253 -18.25 -7.33 18.12
N GLY A 254 -18.29 -7.24 19.45
CA GLY A 254 -19.01 -6.18 20.14
C GLY A 254 -18.05 -5.08 20.57
N TYR A 255 -18.48 -3.82 20.44
CA TYR A 255 -17.74 -2.68 20.99
C TYR A 255 -18.66 -1.70 21.74
N ARG A 256 -18.02 -0.83 22.55
CA ARG A 256 -18.58 0.24 23.37
C ARG A 256 -17.52 1.35 23.48
N GLN A 257 -17.52 2.13 24.56
CA GLN A 257 -16.42 2.98 24.99
C GLN A 257 -15.40 2.26 25.89
N SER A 258 -14.29 2.94 26.14
CA SER A 258 -13.31 2.56 27.16
C SER A 258 -13.91 2.40 28.56
N THR A 259 -13.50 1.33 29.24
CA THR A 259 -13.93 1.04 30.62
C THR A 259 -13.16 1.86 31.68
N LEU A 260 -12.14 2.62 31.28
CA LEU A 260 -11.26 3.36 32.20
C LEU A 260 -12.02 4.35 33.08
N THR A 261 -12.94 5.12 32.49
CA THR A 261 -13.73 6.13 33.20
C THR A 261 -15.13 5.66 33.59
N ASN A 262 -15.60 4.54 33.01
CA ASN A 262 -16.91 3.96 33.30
C ASN A 262 -16.89 2.42 33.27
N PRO A 263 -16.36 1.76 34.32
CA PRO A 263 -16.27 0.29 34.34
C PRO A 263 -17.62 -0.44 34.24
N GLY A 264 -18.73 0.24 34.55
CA GLY A 264 -20.08 -0.32 34.53
C GLY A 264 -20.56 -0.74 33.13
N ILE A 265 -19.93 -0.22 32.06
CA ILE A 265 -20.22 -0.62 30.67
C ILE A 265 -19.61 -1.99 30.33
N GLY A 266 -18.84 -2.63 31.21
CA GLY A 266 -18.42 -4.03 31.08
C GLY A 266 -17.14 -4.25 30.26
N TYR A 267 -17.14 -3.94 28.96
CA TYR A 267 -15.97 -4.11 28.07
C TYR A 267 -15.86 -2.95 27.08
N ASN A 268 -14.65 -2.70 26.56
CA ASN A 268 -14.43 -1.77 25.45
C ASN A 268 -14.70 -2.47 24.12
N VAL A 269 -13.86 -3.44 23.76
CA VAL A 269 -14.03 -4.27 22.57
C VAL A 269 -13.91 -5.75 22.96
N LYS A 270 -14.70 -6.61 22.34
CA LYS A 270 -14.72 -8.05 22.64
C LYS A 270 -15.00 -8.88 21.41
N ASN A 271 -14.19 -9.92 21.18
CA ASN A 271 -14.51 -10.98 20.23
C ASN A 271 -15.55 -11.92 20.86
N LEU A 272 -16.76 -11.93 20.32
CA LEU A 272 -17.85 -12.79 20.77
C LEU A 272 -17.92 -14.08 19.96
N LEU A 273 -17.49 -14.03 18.71
CA LEU A 273 -17.28 -15.18 17.83
C LEU A 273 -16.10 -14.88 16.90
N PRO A 274 -14.93 -15.51 17.11
CA PRO A 274 -13.83 -15.41 16.17
C PRO A 274 -14.22 -15.93 14.80
N LEU A 275 -13.72 -15.30 13.75
CA LEU A 275 -13.84 -15.78 12.37
C LEU A 275 -12.86 -16.94 12.18
N ASP A 276 -13.37 -18.16 12.22
CA ASP A 276 -12.63 -19.37 11.92
C ASP A 276 -13.46 -20.31 11.02
N ALA A 277 -12.84 -21.41 10.58
CA ALA A 277 -13.46 -22.31 9.62
C ALA A 277 -14.73 -23.02 10.13
N HIS A 278 -14.96 -23.05 11.45
CA HIS A 278 -16.09 -23.69 12.12
C HIS A 278 -17.16 -22.69 12.56
N SER A 279 -16.92 -21.39 12.42
CA SER A 279 -17.88 -20.33 12.76
C SER A 279 -19.03 -20.25 11.75
N ASP A 280 -19.94 -21.22 11.82
CA ASP A 280 -21.14 -21.29 10.99
C ASP A 280 -22.28 -20.40 11.51
N VAL A 281 -23.43 -20.47 10.84
CA VAL A 281 -24.61 -19.69 11.22
C VAL A 281 -25.10 -20.06 12.62
N ASN A 282 -25.06 -21.33 13.02
CA ASN A 282 -25.51 -21.76 14.33
C ASN A 282 -24.64 -21.18 15.45
N GLN A 283 -23.32 -21.17 15.25
CA GLN A 283 -22.39 -20.51 16.18
C GLN A 283 -22.63 -19.00 16.25
N PHE A 284 -22.91 -18.36 15.11
CA PHE A 284 -23.28 -16.94 15.10
C PHE A 284 -24.57 -16.66 15.88
N LEU A 285 -25.63 -17.45 15.65
CA LEU A 285 -26.90 -17.31 16.35
C LEU A 285 -26.75 -17.54 17.86
N ALA A 286 -25.91 -18.50 18.27
CA ALA A 286 -25.59 -18.72 19.67
C ALA A 286 -24.77 -17.57 20.27
N ALA A 287 -23.80 -17.02 19.54
CA ALA A 287 -22.98 -15.91 20.00
C ALA A 287 -23.79 -14.62 20.16
N ILE A 288 -24.65 -14.29 19.19
CA ILE A 288 -25.49 -13.09 19.24
C ILE A 288 -26.59 -13.20 20.30
N ASP A 289 -27.08 -14.41 20.61
CA ASP A 289 -28.01 -14.65 21.72
C ASP A 289 -27.37 -14.43 23.09
N ASN A 290 -26.09 -14.78 23.22
CA ASN A 290 -25.31 -14.56 24.43
C ASN A 290 -24.68 -13.16 24.49
N MET A 291 -24.93 -12.30 23.49
CA MET A 291 -24.40 -10.96 23.46
C MET A 291 -25.18 -10.05 24.43
N ASP A 292 -24.51 -9.68 25.52
CA ASP A 292 -25.05 -8.69 26.45
C ASP A 292 -24.99 -7.28 25.85
N VAL A 293 -26.06 -6.51 26.07
CA VAL A 293 -26.05 -5.05 25.88
C VAL A 293 -25.55 -4.35 27.15
N ALA A 294 -24.95 -3.17 27.03
CA ALA A 294 -24.51 -2.37 28.17
C ALA A 294 -25.68 -2.15 29.15
N LYS A 295 -25.42 -2.24 30.46
CA LYS A 295 -26.46 -2.06 31.50
C LYS A 295 -26.52 -0.62 32.03
N VAL A 296 -25.50 0.18 31.73
CA VAL A 296 -25.40 1.58 32.11
C VAL A 296 -25.10 2.42 30.86
N PRO A 297 -25.52 3.69 30.81
CA PRO A 297 -25.16 4.58 29.71
C PRO A 297 -23.66 4.80 29.60
N THR A 298 -23.19 5.01 28.37
CA THR A 298 -21.86 5.50 28.03
C THR A 298 -21.77 7.02 28.23
N VAL A 299 -20.56 7.58 28.16
CA VAL A 299 -20.31 9.02 28.39
C VAL A 299 -20.24 9.73 27.04
N GLY A 300 -21.22 10.60 26.77
CA GLY A 300 -21.34 11.22 25.45
C GLY A 300 -22.12 10.34 24.49
N PHE A 301 -22.08 10.69 23.21
CA PHE A 301 -22.80 9.95 22.17
C PHE A 301 -21.87 9.08 21.32
N ASP A 302 -20.64 9.54 21.06
CA ASP A 302 -19.69 8.85 20.19
C ASP A 302 -19.07 7.63 20.88
N GLU A 303 -18.98 6.52 20.16
CA GLU A 303 -18.48 5.21 20.66
C GLU A 303 -17.16 4.82 19.98
N ASP A 304 -16.43 3.84 20.51
CA ASP A 304 -15.11 3.43 19.98
C ASP A 304 -15.21 2.51 18.74
N ALA A 305 -15.91 2.97 17.71
CA ALA A 305 -16.13 2.22 16.46
C ALA A 305 -14.81 1.92 15.74
N ILE A 306 -13.85 2.87 15.75
CA ILE A 306 -12.49 2.67 15.23
C ILE A 306 -11.83 1.49 15.95
N GLY A 307 -11.89 1.47 17.28
CA GLY A 307 -11.41 0.36 18.10
C GLY A 307 -12.05 -0.97 17.72
N GLY A 308 -13.37 -1.00 17.58
CA GLY A 308 -14.14 -2.18 17.15
C GLY A 308 -13.68 -2.74 15.80
N ILE A 309 -13.56 -1.88 14.79
CA ILE A 309 -13.11 -2.24 13.43
C ILE A 309 -11.66 -2.71 13.44
N ALA A 310 -10.78 -1.95 14.09
CA ALA A 310 -9.35 -2.26 14.15
C ALA A 310 -9.07 -3.56 14.89
N PHE A 311 -9.85 -3.85 15.94
CA PHE A 311 -9.82 -5.13 16.64
C PHE A 311 -10.33 -6.27 15.76
N ALA A 312 -11.48 -6.09 15.10
CA ALA A 312 -12.05 -7.10 14.22
C ALA A 312 -11.15 -7.44 13.02
N SER A 313 -10.38 -6.46 12.53
CA SER A 313 -9.36 -6.64 11.50
C SER A 313 -8.21 -7.55 11.96
N ASN A 314 -7.76 -7.41 13.22
CA ASN A 314 -6.56 -8.07 13.73
C ASN A 314 -6.81 -9.39 14.48
N ASP A 315 -7.91 -9.49 15.23
CA ASP A 315 -8.19 -10.64 16.12
C ASP A 315 -8.84 -11.82 15.37
N ASN A 316 -9.22 -11.61 14.12
CA ASN A 316 -9.87 -12.61 13.27
C ASN A 316 -8.90 -13.15 12.20
N ASN A 317 -9.01 -14.44 11.89
CA ASN A 317 -8.19 -15.04 10.84
C ASN A 317 -8.85 -14.86 9.46
N TRP A 318 -8.49 -13.77 8.78
CA TRP A 318 -9.03 -13.45 7.45
C TRP A 318 -8.37 -14.21 6.29
N GLN A 319 -7.21 -14.85 6.51
CA GLN A 319 -6.40 -15.45 5.44
C GLN A 319 -7.15 -16.47 4.57
N PRO A 320 -7.97 -17.40 5.14
CA PRO A 320 -8.62 -18.46 4.35
C PRO A 320 -9.78 -18.00 3.45
N TYR A 321 -10.08 -16.70 3.40
CA TYR A 321 -11.29 -16.18 2.76
C TYR A 321 -10.95 -15.32 1.56
N ALA A 322 -11.51 -15.69 0.40
CA ALA A 322 -11.38 -14.95 -0.85
C ALA A 322 -12.29 -13.72 -0.90
N ALA A 323 -13.43 -13.76 -0.21
CA ALA A 323 -14.31 -12.61 -0.04
C ALA A 323 -14.37 -12.23 1.44
N LYS A 324 -13.96 -11.01 1.79
CA LYS A 324 -13.79 -10.55 3.17
C LYS A 324 -14.68 -9.34 3.44
N TYR A 325 -15.82 -9.58 4.09
CA TYR A 325 -16.79 -8.53 4.43
C TYR A 325 -16.75 -8.22 5.92
N MET A 326 -16.63 -6.94 6.26
CA MET A 326 -16.84 -6.43 7.60
C MET A 326 -18.08 -5.54 7.61
N ILE A 327 -19.02 -5.78 8.52
CA ILE A 327 -20.29 -5.02 8.59
C ILE A 327 -20.34 -4.31 9.93
N LEU A 328 -20.16 -2.99 9.92
CA LEU A 328 -20.35 -2.12 11.08
C LEU A 328 -21.83 -1.77 11.25
N VAL A 329 -22.35 -1.91 12.47
CA VAL A 329 -23.71 -1.50 12.83
C VAL A 329 -23.64 -0.58 14.04
N THR A 330 -24.05 0.69 13.87
CA THR A 330 -23.89 1.74 14.88
C THR A 330 -24.97 2.80 14.76
N ASP A 331 -25.44 3.35 15.88
CA ASP A 331 -26.26 4.57 15.91
C ASP A 331 -25.47 5.83 16.29
N ALA A 332 -24.17 5.67 16.53
CA ALA A 332 -23.25 6.71 16.97
C ALA A 332 -22.08 6.94 16.01
N GLY A 333 -21.53 8.15 16.05
CA GLY A 333 -20.25 8.53 15.45
C GLY A 333 -19.06 7.84 16.11
N ALA A 334 -17.94 7.86 15.40
CA ALA A 334 -16.70 7.30 15.88
C ALA A 334 -16.02 8.28 16.83
N LYS A 335 -15.70 7.81 18.04
CA LYS A 335 -14.94 8.58 19.02
C LYS A 335 -13.57 8.95 18.43
N SER A 336 -13.32 10.25 18.33
CA SER A 336 -12.04 10.77 17.84
C SER A 336 -10.87 10.26 18.71
N PRO A 337 -9.75 9.80 18.10
CA PRO A 337 -8.55 9.38 18.83
C PRO A 337 -7.99 10.46 19.77
N GLU A 338 -8.20 11.73 19.45
CA GLU A 338 -7.79 12.89 20.25
C GLU A 338 -8.41 12.92 21.66
N LEU A 339 -9.60 12.32 21.81
CA LEU A 339 -10.28 12.23 23.09
C LEU A 339 -9.66 11.17 24.01
N GLY A 340 -8.71 10.38 23.50
CA GLY A 340 -7.98 9.34 24.23
C GLY A 340 -8.81 8.12 24.59
N ASP A 341 -8.11 7.13 25.17
CA ASP A 341 -8.64 5.86 25.69
C ASP A 341 -9.26 4.91 24.66
N ASN A 342 -9.16 5.21 23.37
CA ASN A 342 -9.59 4.31 22.30
C ASN A 342 -8.76 3.02 22.28
N TYR A 343 -9.38 1.90 21.90
CA TYR A 343 -8.74 0.60 21.78
C TYR A 343 -7.62 0.62 20.74
N ALA A 344 -7.84 1.32 19.62
CA ALA A 344 -6.85 1.49 18.57
C ALA A 344 -5.87 2.64 18.83
N HIS A 345 -5.88 3.21 20.05
CA HIS A 345 -5.10 4.38 20.43
C HIS A 345 -5.34 5.56 19.45
N GLU A 346 -4.27 6.12 18.90
CA GLU A 346 -4.29 7.31 18.03
C GLU A 346 -4.61 7.02 16.55
N LEU A 347 -4.97 5.77 16.19
CA LEU A 347 -5.35 5.42 14.83
C LEU A 347 -6.68 6.08 14.45
N ASP A 348 -6.71 6.84 13.35
CA ASP A 348 -7.90 7.51 12.83
C ASP A 348 -8.49 6.81 11.59
N ILE A 349 -9.63 7.31 11.12
CA ILE A 349 -10.41 6.78 9.99
C ILE A 349 -9.60 6.61 8.68
N PRO A 350 -8.76 7.57 8.23
CA PRO A 350 -8.03 7.41 6.97
C PRO A 350 -7.05 6.23 7.01
N GLU A 351 -6.25 6.12 8.06
CA GLU A 351 -5.29 5.02 8.25
C GLU A 351 -5.99 3.69 8.52
N LEU A 352 -7.12 3.69 9.23
CA LEU A 352 -7.97 2.51 9.41
C LEU A 352 -8.50 1.98 8.07
N ALA A 353 -9.04 2.86 7.23
CA ALA A 353 -9.51 2.49 5.89
C ALA A 353 -8.36 1.91 5.05
N GLY A 354 -7.17 2.51 5.17
CA GLY A 354 -5.96 2.01 4.54
C GLY A 354 -5.56 0.60 4.98
N ASP A 355 -5.55 0.34 6.30
CA ASP A 355 -5.25 -0.99 6.86
C ASP A 355 -6.24 -2.06 6.39
N LEU A 356 -7.55 -1.73 6.32
CA LEU A 356 -8.56 -2.66 5.79
C LEU A 356 -8.36 -2.95 4.31
N ASN A 357 -8.09 -1.91 3.50
CA ASN A 357 -7.85 -2.06 2.07
C ASN A 357 -6.61 -2.92 1.78
N ASP A 358 -5.52 -2.69 2.52
CA ASP A 358 -4.29 -3.49 2.42
C ASP A 358 -4.54 -4.98 2.75
N LYS A 359 -5.48 -5.28 3.66
CA LYS A 359 -5.89 -6.64 4.03
C LYS A 359 -6.96 -7.24 3.12
N GLY A 360 -7.45 -6.48 2.14
CA GLY A 360 -8.53 -6.89 1.25
C GLY A 360 -9.90 -6.98 1.94
N ILE A 361 -10.09 -6.30 3.06
CA ILE A 361 -11.35 -6.30 3.82
C ILE A 361 -12.22 -5.14 3.33
N ARG A 362 -13.47 -5.41 3.00
CA ARG A 362 -14.44 -4.37 2.60
C ARG A 362 -15.37 -4.05 3.76
N LEU A 363 -15.31 -2.80 4.22
CA LEU A 363 -16.15 -2.30 5.30
C LEU A 363 -17.48 -1.77 4.77
N LEU A 364 -18.57 -2.40 5.19
CA LEU A 364 -19.93 -1.91 5.01
C LEU A 364 -20.37 -1.21 6.30
N VAL A 365 -20.94 -0.03 6.20
CA VAL A 365 -21.44 0.70 7.37
C VAL A 365 -22.95 0.84 7.32
N MET A 366 -23.62 0.32 8.33
CA MET A 366 -25.03 0.51 8.61
C MET A 366 -25.18 1.56 9.72
N HIS A 367 -25.34 2.82 9.33
CA HIS A 367 -25.43 3.95 10.26
C HIS A 367 -26.89 4.28 10.57
N LEU A 368 -27.29 4.03 11.81
CA LEU A 368 -28.65 4.21 12.29
C LEU A 368 -28.86 5.67 12.68
N LYS A 369 -29.62 6.43 11.87
CA LYS A 369 -29.85 7.87 12.08
C LYS A 369 -30.93 8.12 13.14
N THR A 370 -30.70 7.64 14.37
CA THR A 370 -31.67 7.73 15.46
C THR A 370 -31.91 9.19 15.87
N PRO A 371 -33.08 9.53 16.45
CA PRO A 371 -33.32 10.90 16.90
C PRO A 371 -32.32 11.42 17.93
N ALA A 372 -31.71 10.54 18.74
CA ALA A 372 -30.73 10.89 19.75
C ALA A 372 -29.42 11.42 19.13
N GLY A 373 -29.00 10.85 18.00
CA GLY A 373 -27.76 11.20 17.29
C GLY A 373 -27.86 12.40 16.36
N LYS A 374 -28.98 13.13 16.34
CA LYS A 374 -29.24 14.19 15.34
C LYS A 374 -28.11 15.23 15.20
N LYS A 375 -27.39 15.53 16.28
CA LYS A 375 -26.27 16.48 16.27
C LYS A 375 -24.97 15.90 15.69
N ASP A 376 -24.82 14.59 15.77
CA ASP A 376 -23.64 13.83 15.36
C ASP A 376 -23.75 13.32 13.90
N HIS A 377 -24.97 13.00 13.44
CA HIS A 377 -25.25 12.38 12.14
C HIS A 377 -24.40 12.86 10.96
N ARG A 378 -24.16 14.17 10.83
CA ARG A 378 -23.38 14.73 9.71
C ARG A 378 -21.90 14.38 9.82
N THR A 379 -21.32 14.50 11.00
CA THR A 379 -19.92 14.19 11.26
C THR A 379 -19.67 12.70 11.11
N ALA A 380 -20.49 11.87 11.78
CA ALA A 380 -20.44 10.43 11.67
C ALA A 380 -20.59 9.92 10.23
N GLU A 381 -21.50 10.51 9.43
CA GLU A 381 -21.64 10.14 8.02
C GLU A 381 -20.39 10.43 7.19
N LEU A 382 -19.76 11.59 7.38
CA LEU A 382 -18.53 11.92 6.65
C LEU A 382 -17.41 10.93 6.99
N GLN A 383 -17.23 10.62 8.27
CA GLN A 383 -16.26 9.62 8.75
C GLN A 383 -16.55 8.24 8.16
N TYR A 384 -17.79 7.76 8.25
CA TYR A 384 -18.12 6.42 7.81
C TYR A 384 -18.11 6.25 6.29
N ARG A 385 -18.45 7.28 5.52
CA ARG A 385 -18.27 7.27 4.05
C ARG A 385 -16.79 7.20 3.67
N GLN A 386 -15.93 7.91 4.40
CA GLN A 386 -14.49 7.83 4.18
C GLN A 386 -13.95 6.43 4.54
N ALA A 387 -14.38 5.87 5.67
CA ALA A 387 -13.97 4.55 6.15
C ALA A 387 -14.38 3.41 5.20
N SER A 388 -15.52 3.56 4.51
CA SER A 388 -16.12 2.52 3.64
C SER A 388 -15.95 2.79 2.15
N ARG A 389 -15.07 3.73 1.78
CA ARG A 389 -14.78 4.08 0.38
C ARG A 389 -14.05 2.93 -0.34
N LEU A 390 -14.47 2.64 -1.56
CA LEU A 390 -13.81 1.69 -2.46
C LEU A 390 -12.53 2.30 -3.04
N VAL A 391 -11.47 1.49 -3.16
CA VAL A 391 -10.15 1.95 -3.62
C VAL A 391 -10.25 2.51 -5.05
N GLY A 392 -9.61 3.66 -5.29
CA GLY A 392 -9.58 4.32 -6.60
C GLY A 392 -10.90 4.96 -7.04
N SER A 393 -11.92 5.00 -6.17
CA SER A 393 -13.26 5.51 -6.46
C SER A 393 -13.75 6.52 -5.42
N MET A 394 -14.77 7.30 -5.78
CA MET A 394 -15.54 8.12 -4.84
C MET A 394 -16.71 7.35 -4.20
N ASN A 395 -16.96 6.13 -4.66
CA ASN A 395 -18.05 5.28 -4.19
C ASN A 395 -17.72 4.64 -2.84
N ASP A 396 -18.75 4.45 -2.01
CA ASP A 396 -18.64 3.92 -0.66
C ASP A 396 -19.68 2.82 -0.37
N LEU A 397 -19.46 2.06 0.69
CA LEU A 397 -20.37 1.02 1.19
C LEU A 397 -21.13 1.50 2.45
N TYR A 398 -21.43 2.79 2.52
CA TYR A 398 -22.20 3.40 3.59
C TYR A 398 -23.69 3.39 3.28
N THR A 399 -24.49 2.98 4.27
CA THR A 399 -25.96 3.03 4.21
C THR A 399 -26.49 3.73 5.46
N ASP A 400 -27.32 4.74 5.26
CA ASP A 400 -28.06 5.36 6.34
C ASP A 400 -29.41 4.66 6.56
N VAL A 401 -29.77 4.44 7.82
CA VAL A 401 -31.11 3.97 8.20
C VAL A 401 -31.89 5.15 8.76
N SER A 402 -32.74 5.72 7.92
CA SER A 402 -33.60 6.86 8.25
C SER A 402 -34.36 6.64 9.56
N GLU A 403 -34.29 7.63 10.45
CA GLU A 403 -34.93 7.67 11.76
C GLU A 403 -34.58 6.51 12.72
N GLY A 404 -33.58 5.67 12.40
CA GLY A 404 -33.32 4.44 13.14
C GLY A 404 -34.48 3.44 13.04
N SER A 405 -35.16 3.37 11.90
CA SER A 405 -36.23 2.39 11.72
C SER A 405 -35.66 0.96 11.75
N VAL A 406 -36.02 0.18 12.78
CA VAL A 406 -35.62 -1.24 12.92
C VAL A 406 -36.06 -2.06 11.70
N ARG A 407 -37.22 -1.74 11.11
CA ARG A 407 -37.72 -2.40 9.91
C ARG A 407 -36.85 -2.10 8.70
N GLU A 408 -36.51 -0.84 8.46
CA GLU A 408 -35.66 -0.47 7.33
C GLU A 408 -34.23 -1.00 7.52
N PHE A 409 -33.74 -1.02 8.75
CA PHE A 409 -32.50 -1.72 9.09
C PHE A 409 -32.56 -3.20 8.71
N GLY A 410 -33.61 -3.93 9.14
CA GLY A 410 -33.80 -5.34 8.79
C GLY A 410 -33.85 -5.58 7.28
N ASN A 411 -34.56 -4.72 6.54
CA ASN A 411 -34.60 -4.77 5.08
C ASN A 411 -33.21 -4.57 4.46
N GLY A 412 -32.45 -3.58 4.96
CA GLY A 412 -31.09 -3.27 4.50
C GLY A 412 -30.11 -4.41 4.75
N VAL A 413 -30.10 -4.98 5.97
CA VAL A 413 -29.26 -6.14 6.30
C VAL A 413 -29.64 -7.35 5.45
N SER A 414 -30.95 -7.61 5.27
CA SER A 414 -31.43 -8.74 4.47
C SER A 414 -31.02 -8.63 3.00
N LEU A 415 -31.12 -7.43 2.43
CA LEU A 415 -30.67 -7.12 1.08
C LEU A 415 -29.15 -7.31 0.91
N ILE A 416 -28.35 -6.76 1.84
CA ILE A 416 -26.88 -6.90 1.83
C ILE A 416 -26.50 -8.38 1.93
N ALA A 417 -27.06 -9.11 2.90
CA ALA A 417 -26.77 -10.51 3.11
C ALA A 417 -27.16 -11.37 1.89
N SER A 418 -28.34 -11.14 1.32
CA SER A 418 -28.79 -11.83 0.11
C SER A 418 -27.88 -11.56 -1.09
N GLN A 419 -27.41 -10.32 -1.24
CA GLN A 419 -26.48 -9.94 -2.30
C GLN A 419 -25.12 -10.62 -2.12
N ILE A 420 -24.57 -10.65 -0.90
CA ILE A 420 -23.32 -11.36 -0.55
C ILE A 420 -23.45 -12.85 -0.87
N VAL A 421 -24.55 -13.50 -0.47
CA VAL A 421 -24.79 -14.93 -0.77
C VAL A 421 -24.86 -15.16 -2.27
N THR A 422 -25.61 -14.34 -3.00
CA THR A 422 -25.80 -14.47 -4.45
C THR A 422 -24.47 -14.31 -5.19
N THR A 423 -23.70 -13.25 -4.90
CA THR A 423 -22.41 -13.03 -5.59
C THR A 423 -21.37 -14.05 -5.18
N SER A 424 -21.36 -14.50 -3.92
CA SER A 424 -20.49 -15.58 -3.47
C SER A 424 -20.78 -16.89 -4.22
N GLN A 425 -22.05 -17.20 -4.49
CA GLN A 425 -22.43 -18.34 -5.33
C GLN A 425 -21.93 -18.17 -6.76
N ASP A 426 -22.06 -16.96 -7.31
CA ASP A 426 -21.59 -16.66 -8.67
C ASP A 426 -20.06 -16.80 -8.77
N ILE A 427 -19.28 -16.29 -7.80
CA ILE A 427 -17.82 -16.48 -7.75
C ILE A 427 -17.47 -17.96 -7.65
N GLN A 428 -18.11 -18.69 -6.74
CA GLN A 428 -17.84 -20.12 -6.51
C GLN A 428 -18.12 -20.98 -7.75
N LYS A 429 -19.11 -20.61 -8.56
CA LYS A 429 -19.47 -21.30 -9.81
C LYS A 429 -18.74 -20.74 -11.04
N ASP A 430 -17.81 -19.81 -10.84
CA ASP A 430 -17.13 -19.07 -11.90
C ASP A 430 -18.08 -18.36 -12.88
N LYS A 431 -19.26 -17.96 -12.39
CA LYS A 431 -20.24 -17.19 -13.16
C LYS A 431 -19.91 -15.71 -13.07
N GLU A 432 -19.76 -15.08 -14.23
CA GLU A 432 -19.44 -13.67 -14.35
C GLU A 432 -20.41 -12.78 -13.58
N ILE A 433 -19.88 -11.97 -12.66
CA ILE A 433 -20.65 -10.90 -12.02
C ILE A 433 -20.68 -9.73 -13.00
N ALA A 434 -21.90 -9.29 -13.36
CA ALA A 434 -22.09 -8.14 -14.24
C ALA A 434 -21.75 -6.84 -13.51
N GLU A 435 -21.07 -5.93 -14.21
CA GLU A 435 -20.78 -4.60 -13.69
C GLU A 435 -22.07 -3.77 -13.59
N PRO A 436 -22.28 -3.05 -12.48
CA PRO A 436 -23.40 -2.11 -12.37
C PRO A 436 -23.25 -0.92 -13.30
N ASP A 437 -24.35 -0.21 -13.56
CA ASP A 437 -24.33 1.06 -14.29
C ASP A 437 -23.34 2.04 -13.63
N ALA A 438 -22.49 2.67 -14.44
CA ALA A 438 -21.43 3.57 -13.96
C ALA A 438 -21.95 4.78 -13.16
N ASN A 439 -23.22 5.17 -13.34
CA ASN A 439 -23.88 6.25 -12.61
C ASN A 439 -24.67 5.77 -11.39
N ASP A 440 -24.87 4.46 -11.22
CA ASP A 440 -25.51 3.89 -10.04
C ASP A 440 -24.49 3.78 -8.90
N ASN A 441 -24.59 4.71 -7.95
CA ASN A 441 -23.75 4.77 -6.75
C ASN A 441 -24.49 4.25 -5.50
N SER A 442 -25.57 3.50 -5.68
CA SER A 442 -26.26 2.86 -4.55
C SER A 442 -25.37 1.84 -3.84
N THR A 443 -25.62 1.59 -2.55
CA THR A 443 -24.88 0.58 -1.80
C THR A 443 -24.97 -0.81 -2.44
N GLN A 444 -26.10 -1.14 -3.08
CA GLN A 444 -26.26 -2.41 -3.80
C GLN A 444 -25.31 -2.50 -5.00
N ALA A 445 -25.21 -1.43 -5.80
CA ALA A 445 -24.28 -1.37 -6.92
C ALA A 445 -22.83 -1.43 -6.42
N ASN A 446 -22.48 -0.67 -5.39
CA ASN A 446 -21.13 -0.70 -4.82
C ASN A 446 -20.78 -2.05 -4.20
N LEU A 447 -21.74 -2.75 -3.60
CA LEU A 447 -21.54 -4.11 -3.09
C LEU A 447 -21.31 -5.11 -4.23
N ARG A 448 -21.96 -4.94 -5.38
CA ARG A 448 -21.66 -5.74 -6.59
C ARG A 448 -20.29 -5.42 -7.17
N ARG A 449 -19.83 -4.17 -7.14
CA ARG A 449 -18.45 -3.78 -7.51
C ARG A 449 -17.41 -4.45 -6.61
N ALA A 450 -17.62 -4.41 -5.30
CA ALA A 450 -16.77 -5.13 -4.33
C ALA A 450 -16.80 -6.65 -4.55
N ALA A 451 -17.96 -7.23 -4.84
CA ALA A 451 -18.05 -8.66 -5.15
C ALA A 451 -17.35 -9.03 -6.47
N LYS A 452 -17.44 -8.15 -7.48
CA LYS A 452 -16.71 -8.31 -8.74
C LYS A 452 -15.21 -8.22 -8.52
N ALA A 453 -14.75 -7.31 -7.67
CA ALA A 453 -13.35 -7.23 -7.27
C ALA A 453 -12.86 -8.53 -6.64
N PHE A 454 -13.62 -9.13 -5.70
CA PHE A 454 -13.30 -10.45 -5.16
C PHE A 454 -13.29 -11.55 -6.23
N GLN A 455 -14.16 -11.49 -7.25
CA GLN A 455 -14.11 -12.43 -8.38
C GLN A 455 -12.79 -12.32 -9.14
N LEU A 456 -12.35 -11.10 -9.45
CA LEU A 456 -11.10 -10.86 -10.16
C LEU A 456 -9.89 -11.28 -9.32
N GLU A 457 -9.89 -11.01 -8.02
CA GLU A 457 -8.83 -11.45 -7.10
C GLU A 457 -8.80 -12.98 -6.97
N TYR A 458 -9.94 -13.62 -6.79
CA TYR A 458 -10.03 -15.08 -6.68
C TYR A 458 -9.55 -15.77 -7.95
N ARG A 459 -9.98 -15.32 -9.14
CA ARG A 459 -9.50 -15.85 -10.41
C ARG A 459 -8.01 -15.61 -10.62
N GLY A 460 -7.53 -14.42 -10.30
CA GLY A 460 -6.12 -14.08 -10.43
C GLY A 460 -5.24 -14.94 -9.53
N ASN A 461 -5.70 -15.23 -8.31
CA ASN A 461 -5.06 -16.16 -7.38
C ASN A 461 -4.99 -17.60 -7.92
N GLN A 462 -6.08 -18.10 -8.50
CA GLN A 462 -6.13 -19.45 -9.09
C GLN A 462 -5.23 -19.58 -10.33
N GLN A 463 -5.20 -18.53 -11.16
CA GLN A 463 -4.45 -18.52 -12.42
C GLN A 463 -2.98 -18.15 -12.23
N GLY A 464 -2.65 -17.52 -11.09
CA GLY A 464 -1.32 -16.97 -10.81
C GLY A 464 -1.05 -15.77 -11.69
N GLU A 465 -2.01 -14.84 -11.72
CA GLU A 465 -1.92 -13.62 -12.53
C GLU A 465 -0.67 -12.81 -12.18
N GLN A 466 0.00 -12.29 -13.19
CA GLN A 466 1.24 -11.51 -13.07
C GLN A 466 1.12 -10.20 -13.84
N ALA A 467 1.86 -9.18 -13.41
CA ALA A 467 1.95 -7.94 -14.17
C ALA A 467 2.56 -8.20 -15.57
N PRO A 468 2.15 -7.44 -16.60
CA PRO A 468 2.70 -7.58 -17.94
C PRO A 468 4.20 -7.29 -17.96
N GLU A 469 4.97 -8.08 -18.71
CA GLU A 469 6.41 -7.88 -18.85
C GLU A 469 6.74 -6.90 -19.98
N PHE A 470 7.41 -5.80 -19.64
CA PHE A 470 7.97 -4.87 -20.61
C PHE A 470 9.21 -4.14 -20.06
N TYR A 471 10.00 -3.53 -20.96
CA TYR A 471 11.18 -2.76 -20.56
C TYR A 471 10.81 -1.35 -20.09
N ARG A 472 10.15 -0.59 -20.95
CA ARG A 472 9.60 0.73 -20.69
C ARG A 472 8.29 0.88 -21.43
N ALA A 473 7.33 1.55 -20.82
CA ALA A 473 6.09 1.95 -21.46
C ALA A 473 5.55 3.24 -20.84
N TRP A 474 4.79 4.00 -21.61
CA TRP A 474 4.09 5.19 -21.15
C TRP A 474 2.65 4.86 -20.77
N THR A 475 2.14 5.49 -19.73
CA THR A 475 0.78 5.31 -19.23
C THR A 475 0.31 6.55 -18.47
N ILE A 476 -0.86 6.50 -17.83
CA ILE A 476 -1.40 7.61 -17.04
C ILE A 476 -1.82 7.15 -15.64
N ASP A 477 -1.80 8.03 -14.66
CA ASP A 477 -2.26 7.67 -13.30
C ASP A 477 -3.78 7.63 -13.13
N ARG A 478 -4.52 8.18 -14.11
CA ARG A 478 -5.98 8.20 -14.16
C ARG A 478 -6.58 7.11 -15.04
N ALA A 479 -7.87 6.84 -14.87
CA ALA A 479 -8.58 5.90 -15.73
C ALA A 479 -8.85 6.51 -17.12
N PHE A 480 -8.50 5.76 -18.17
CA PHE A 480 -8.84 6.10 -19.54
C PHE A 480 -10.35 6.32 -19.70
N ALA A 481 -10.73 7.42 -20.36
CA ALA A 481 -12.11 7.88 -20.54
C ALA A 481 -12.90 8.20 -19.25
N ALA A 482 -12.26 8.20 -18.07
CA ALA A 482 -12.86 8.57 -16.80
C ALA A 482 -11.82 9.18 -15.85
N TYR A 483 -11.22 10.31 -16.26
CA TYR A 483 -9.99 10.81 -15.65
C TYR A 483 -10.14 11.31 -14.20
N ALA A 484 -11.37 11.50 -13.71
CA ALA A 484 -11.65 11.71 -12.29
C ALA A 484 -11.34 10.48 -11.40
N ARG A 485 -11.23 9.27 -11.97
CA ARG A 485 -10.95 8.02 -11.26
C ARG A 485 -9.46 7.70 -11.33
N GLN A 486 -8.88 7.22 -10.24
CA GLN A 486 -7.49 6.74 -10.24
C GLN A 486 -7.44 5.35 -10.87
N ALA A 487 -6.43 5.10 -11.69
CA ALA A 487 -6.18 3.77 -12.24
C ALA A 487 -5.01 3.04 -11.56
N LEU A 488 -4.04 3.82 -11.09
CA LEU A 488 -2.83 3.31 -10.48
C LEU A 488 -2.69 3.87 -9.06
N ASP A 489 -2.36 2.99 -8.13
CA ASP A 489 -1.97 3.37 -6.77
C ASP A 489 -0.49 3.76 -6.77
N ILE A 490 -0.20 4.97 -6.32
CA ILE A 490 1.18 5.44 -6.16
C ILE A 490 1.69 4.97 -4.81
N ARG A 491 2.77 4.20 -4.80
CA ARG A 491 3.33 3.59 -3.59
C ARG A 491 4.83 3.85 -3.48
N ILE A 492 5.34 3.83 -2.25
CA ILE A 492 6.76 3.83 -1.95
C ILE A 492 7.18 2.42 -1.53
N LEU A 493 8.23 1.90 -2.16
CA LEU A 493 8.87 0.65 -1.77
C LEU A 493 9.86 0.91 -0.62
N LEU A 494 9.69 0.17 0.48
CA LEU A 494 10.49 0.32 1.70
C LEU A 494 10.95 -1.03 2.23
N THR A 495 12.19 -1.07 2.70
CA THR A 495 12.69 -2.18 3.52
C THR A 495 12.13 -2.10 4.95
N LYS A 496 12.15 -3.23 5.66
CA LYS A 496 11.73 -3.29 7.06
C LYS A 496 12.54 -2.35 7.93
N ASN A 497 13.85 -2.29 7.74
CA ASN A 497 14.74 -1.36 8.43
C ASN A 497 14.37 0.11 8.17
N GLN A 498 14.01 0.47 6.94
CA GLN A 498 13.57 1.83 6.60
C GLN A 498 12.25 2.17 7.29
N LEU A 499 11.27 1.26 7.29
CA LEU A 499 10.01 1.49 7.99
C LEU A 499 10.21 1.60 9.52
N SER A 500 11.04 0.75 10.12
CA SER A 500 11.35 0.84 11.56
C SER A 500 12.02 2.17 11.91
N THR A 501 12.98 2.60 11.09
CA THR A 501 13.65 3.89 11.26
C THR A 501 12.65 5.03 11.11
N MET A 502 11.73 4.93 10.15
CA MET A 502 10.70 5.94 9.94
C MET A 502 9.76 6.06 11.15
N ALA A 503 9.26 4.92 11.63
CA ALA A 503 8.41 4.87 12.82
C ALA A 503 9.14 5.40 14.06
N GLN A 504 10.43 5.10 14.25
CA GLN A 504 11.20 5.62 15.37
C GLN A 504 11.34 7.14 15.32
N ASN A 505 11.74 7.70 14.18
CA ASN A 505 11.90 9.14 14.03
C ASN A 505 10.56 9.87 14.16
N LEU A 506 9.48 9.32 13.60
CA LEU A 506 8.14 9.88 13.75
C LEU A 506 7.67 9.85 15.21
N ARG A 507 7.98 8.78 15.94
CA ARG A 507 7.72 8.69 17.39
C ARG A 507 8.44 9.79 18.17
N GLU A 508 9.71 10.05 17.85
CA GLU A 508 10.46 11.13 18.51
C GLU A 508 9.82 12.51 18.27
N ILE A 509 9.31 12.75 17.06
CA ILE A 509 8.61 13.98 16.68
C ILE A 509 7.30 14.12 17.47
N VAL A 510 6.48 13.07 17.48
CA VAL A 510 5.21 12.99 18.22
C VAL A 510 5.44 13.18 19.73
N ASP A 511 6.41 12.46 20.30
CA ASP A 511 6.72 12.52 21.73
C ASP A 511 7.20 13.91 22.15
N GLN A 512 7.89 14.65 21.28
CA GLN A 512 8.29 16.03 21.53
C GLN A 512 7.09 16.98 21.48
N ALA A 513 6.20 16.81 20.50
CA ALA A 513 5.00 17.62 20.35
C ALA A 513 4.04 17.46 21.54
N ASN A 514 3.96 16.26 22.12
CA ASN A 514 3.09 15.95 23.26
C ASN A 514 3.65 16.34 24.64
N ARG A 515 4.83 16.96 24.72
CA ARG A 515 5.40 17.36 26.02
C ARG A 515 4.57 18.47 26.68
N PRO A 516 4.16 18.34 27.95
CA PRO A 516 3.44 19.39 28.66
C PRO A 516 4.23 20.69 28.71
N GLY A 517 3.68 21.76 28.11
CA GLY A 517 4.35 23.07 28.02
C GLY A 517 5.47 23.14 26.96
N GLY A 518 5.62 22.10 26.12
CA GLY A 518 6.51 22.12 24.97
C GLY A 518 6.00 23.08 23.91
N ILE A 519 6.81 24.08 23.56
CA ILE A 519 6.62 24.81 22.32
C ILE A 519 7.18 23.90 21.22
N ILE A 520 6.35 23.47 20.27
CA ILE A 520 6.83 22.79 19.07
C ILE A 520 7.76 23.77 18.37
N ASP A 521 9.07 23.49 18.39
CA ASP A 521 9.99 24.22 17.52
C ASP A 521 9.68 23.79 16.09
N ALA A 522 8.88 24.61 15.42
CA ALA A 522 8.48 24.38 14.03
C ALA A 522 9.70 24.15 13.12
N ASN A 523 10.85 24.79 13.39
CA ASN A 523 12.04 24.57 12.58
C ASN A 523 12.62 23.17 12.77
N ALA A 524 12.69 22.69 14.02
CA ALA A 524 13.19 21.36 14.31
C ALA A 524 12.22 20.28 13.80
N PHE A 525 10.92 20.50 13.97
CA PHE A 525 9.85 19.62 13.54
C PHE A 525 9.84 19.42 12.01
N PHE A 526 9.76 20.49 11.22
CA PHE A 526 9.73 20.38 9.75
C PHE A 526 11.02 19.81 9.17
N ARG A 527 12.18 20.20 9.72
CA ARG A 527 13.45 19.60 9.32
C ARG A 527 13.48 18.11 9.61
N SER A 528 12.90 17.68 10.74
CA SER A 528 12.84 16.25 11.10
C SER A 528 11.90 15.46 10.18
N ILE A 529 10.73 16.02 9.80
CA ILE A 529 9.83 15.39 8.83
C ILE A 529 10.46 15.34 7.43
N GLN A 530 11.11 16.42 7.00
CA GLN A 530 11.82 16.43 5.73
C GLN A 530 12.94 15.39 5.74
N ASP A 531 13.82 15.40 6.74
CA ASP A 531 14.91 14.41 6.90
C ASP A 531 14.36 12.97 6.95
N LEU A 532 13.21 12.76 7.61
CA LEU A 532 12.51 11.48 7.65
C LEU A 532 12.04 11.01 6.28
N ALA A 533 11.30 11.85 5.54
CA ALA A 533 10.80 11.53 4.20
C ALA A 533 11.97 11.19 3.25
N LEU A 534 13.11 11.87 3.41
CA LEU A 534 14.29 11.71 2.57
C LEU A 534 15.10 10.46 2.91
N ARG A 535 15.35 10.16 4.19
CA ARG A 535 15.99 8.89 4.62
C ARG A 535 15.17 7.67 4.24
N THR A 536 13.87 7.87 4.07
CA THR A 536 12.93 6.81 3.69
C THR A 536 12.89 6.62 2.17
N SER A 537 12.99 7.72 1.40
CA SER A 537 13.08 7.67 -0.07
C SER A 537 14.45 7.23 -0.58
N ASN A 538 15.53 7.55 0.15
CA ASN A 538 16.90 7.28 -0.25
C ASN A 538 17.53 6.13 0.54
N ASP A 539 18.47 5.47 -0.11
CA ASP A 539 19.49 4.68 0.58
C ASP A 539 20.49 5.67 1.22
N PRO A 540 20.70 5.65 2.55
CA PRO A 540 21.62 6.57 3.25
C PRO A 540 23.03 6.61 2.66
N THR A 541 23.44 5.61 1.88
CA THR A 541 24.75 5.54 1.21
C THR A 541 24.85 6.39 -0.07
N GLN A 542 23.78 7.09 -0.46
CA GLN A 542 23.74 7.97 -1.64
C GLN A 542 24.40 9.33 -1.40
N ILE A 543 24.50 9.78 -0.15
CA ILE A 543 24.95 11.13 0.17
C ILE A 543 26.46 11.11 0.33
N ARG A 544 27.16 11.93 -0.46
CA ARG A 544 28.61 12.10 -0.31
C ARG A 544 28.93 12.85 0.99
N ASP A 545 29.97 12.41 1.69
CA ASP A 545 30.44 13.02 2.94
C ASP A 545 30.78 14.52 2.85
N ASP A 546 30.99 15.05 1.62
CA ASP A 546 31.46 16.40 1.33
C ASP A 546 30.37 17.37 0.83
N GLN A 547 29.09 16.96 0.76
CA GLN A 547 28.01 17.79 0.23
C GLN A 547 26.89 18.08 1.22
N SER A 548 26.22 19.22 1.01
CA SER A 548 25.08 19.60 1.82
C SER A 548 23.89 18.71 1.47
N LEU A 549 23.28 18.10 2.49
CA LEU A 549 22.05 17.33 2.35
C LEU A 549 20.98 18.12 1.56
N GLY A 550 20.93 19.46 1.73
CA GLY A 550 20.01 20.36 1.04
C GLY A 550 20.07 20.34 -0.50
N ASP A 551 21.25 20.20 -1.10
CA ASP A 551 21.38 20.22 -2.56
C ASP A 551 20.91 18.89 -3.18
N ALA A 552 21.20 17.76 -2.51
CA ALA A 552 20.68 16.45 -2.90
C ALA A 552 19.16 16.34 -2.74
N ILE A 553 18.61 17.06 -1.76
CA ILE A 553 17.17 17.16 -1.52
C ILE A 553 16.48 17.87 -2.67
N ALA A 554 16.97 19.04 -3.08
CA ALA A 554 16.39 19.79 -4.19
C ALA A 554 16.40 18.95 -5.48
N GLU A 555 17.53 18.31 -5.77
CA GLU A 555 17.69 17.42 -6.91
C GLU A 555 16.72 16.23 -6.91
N TYR A 556 16.39 15.68 -5.75
CA TYR A 556 15.46 14.56 -5.63
C TYR A 556 14.00 14.99 -5.80
N LEU A 557 13.60 16.07 -5.11
CA LEU A 557 12.23 16.59 -5.12
C LEU A 557 11.81 17.13 -6.49
N ASP A 558 12.75 17.61 -7.30
CA ASP A 558 12.50 18.11 -8.66
C ASP A 558 12.01 17.02 -9.63
N ASP A 559 12.34 15.75 -9.38
CA ASP A 559 11.98 14.63 -10.27
C ASP A 559 10.79 13.80 -9.75
N LEU A 560 10.18 14.20 -8.64
CA LEU A 560 9.05 13.46 -8.08
C LEU A 560 7.76 13.77 -8.86
N PRO A 561 7.09 12.74 -9.42
CA PRO A 561 5.78 12.92 -10.08
C PRO A 561 4.68 13.36 -9.12
N TYR A 562 4.89 13.18 -7.81
CA TYR A 562 3.92 13.45 -6.77
C TYR A 562 4.58 14.07 -5.55
N LYS A 563 3.87 14.99 -4.90
CA LYS A 563 4.28 15.60 -3.62
C LYS A 563 3.36 15.07 -2.52
N SER A 564 3.93 14.57 -1.42
CA SER A 564 3.16 14.23 -0.21
C SER A 564 2.51 15.49 0.38
N GLN A 565 1.39 15.35 1.09
CA GLN A 565 0.66 16.45 1.73
C GLN A 565 1.55 17.31 2.63
N THR A 566 2.56 16.74 3.28
CA THR A 566 3.48 17.48 4.16
C THR A 566 4.68 18.07 3.42
N THR A 567 4.99 17.56 2.22
CA THR A 567 5.94 18.22 1.30
C THR A 567 5.34 19.50 0.74
N ALA A 568 4.00 19.62 0.72
CA ALA A 568 3.29 20.82 0.29
C ALA A 568 3.13 21.89 1.39
N MET A 569 3.23 21.51 2.68
CA MET A 569 3.10 22.46 3.80
C MET A 569 4.43 23.16 4.07
N THR A 570 4.45 24.48 3.89
CA THR A 570 5.63 25.30 4.16
C THR A 570 5.69 25.76 5.61
N MET A 571 6.88 26.21 6.04
CA MET A 571 7.06 26.85 7.35
C MET A 571 6.13 28.06 7.55
N ALA A 572 5.85 28.81 6.48
CA ALA A 572 4.94 29.94 6.53
C ALA A 572 3.52 29.48 6.81
N ASP A 573 3.11 28.36 6.22
CA ASP A 573 1.77 27.78 6.43
C ASP A 573 1.61 27.37 7.91
N TRP A 574 2.56 26.63 8.48
CA TRP A 574 2.49 26.16 9.88
C TRP A 574 2.32 27.26 10.92
N VAL A 575 3.09 28.36 10.78
CA VAL A 575 3.03 29.47 11.74
C VAL A 575 1.72 30.25 11.62
N THR A 576 1.05 30.16 10.46
CA THR A 576 -0.29 30.75 10.26
C THR A 576 -1.43 29.85 10.75
N LEU A 577 -1.18 28.56 10.97
CA LEU A 577 -2.18 27.64 11.49
C LEU A 577 -2.57 28.01 12.92
N SER A 578 -3.86 27.89 13.20
CA SER A 578 -4.42 27.96 14.53
C SER A 578 -4.03 26.74 15.38
N ALA A 579 -4.11 26.87 16.70
CA ALA A 579 -3.79 25.77 17.63
C ALA A 579 -4.66 24.50 17.43
N PRO A 580 -5.93 24.57 16.97
CA PRO A 580 -6.66 23.40 16.48
C PRO A 580 -6.02 22.76 15.24
N GLU A 581 -5.75 23.53 14.18
CA GLU A 581 -5.18 22.99 12.94
C GLU A 581 -3.80 22.36 13.14
N GLN A 582 -2.97 22.95 14.01
CA GLN A 582 -1.68 22.34 14.38
C GLN A 582 -1.86 21.01 15.11
N ARG A 583 -2.89 20.87 15.95
CA ARG A 583 -3.22 19.60 16.62
C ARG A 583 -3.71 18.56 15.63
N ASP A 584 -4.60 18.92 14.72
CA ASP A 584 -5.12 18.00 13.69
C ASP A 584 -3.98 17.36 12.89
N ILE A 585 -2.95 18.14 12.55
CA ILE A 585 -1.75 17.62 11.88
C ILE A 585 -0.96 16.67 12.80
N MET A 586 -0.80 16.99 14.09
CA MET A 586 -0.10 16.09 15.03
C MET A 586 -0.85 14.76 15.18
N ASN A 587 -2.18 14.82 15.30
CA ASN A 587 -3.01 13.63 15.39
C ASN A 587 -2.91 12.78 14.12
N GLY A 588 -2.83 13.41 12.95
CA GLY A 588 -2.55 12.71 11.68
C GLY A 588 -1.18 12.00 11.68
N LEU A 589 -0.14 12.63 12.25
CA LEU A 589 1.17 11.99 12.37
C LEU A 589 1.18 10.82 13.38
N GLU A 590 0.44 10.95 14.47
CA GLU A 590 0.24 9.87 15.44
C GLU A 590 -0.49 8.68 14.82
N SER A 591 -1.55 8.95 14.05
CA SER A 591 -2.29 7.94 13.31
C SER A 591 -1.38 7.19 12.32
N LYS A 592 -0.56 7.92 11.54
CA LYS A 592 0.44 7.34 10.63
C LYS A 592 1.47 6.48 11.36
N LEU A 593 1.95 6.93 12.52
CA LEU A 593 2.86 6.14 13.35
C LEU A 593 2.23 4.81 13.77
N ARG A 594 0.96 4.83 14.24
CA ARG A 594 0.22 3.61 14.61
C ARG A 594 0.02 2.68 13.42
N TYR A 595 -0.24 3.23 12.24
CA TYR A 595 -0.30 2.45 11.01
C TYR A 595 1.05 1.79 10.68
N TYR A 596 2.18 2.50 10.76
CA TYR A 596 3.51 1.92 10.50
C TYR A 596 3.89 0.81 11.50
N GLU A 597 3.57 0.99 12.77
CA GLU A 597 3.76 -0.04 13.80
C GLU A 597 2.98 -1.32 13.46
N ARG A 598 1.74 -1.17 12.98
CA ARG A 598 0.89 -2.29 12.53
C ARG A 598 1.50 -2.99 11.31
N VAL A 599 1.87 -2.24 10.27
CA VAL A 599 2.53 -2.79 9.07
C VAL A 599 3.81 -3.53 9.44
N HIS A 600 4.63 -2.97 10.33
CA HIS A 600 5.86 -3.59 10.79
C HIS A 600 5.63 -4.92 11.52
N SER A 601 4.55 -5.03 12.28
CA SER A 601 4.20 -6.23 13.04
C SER A 601 3.53 -7.34 12.22
N ASP A 602 3.08 -7.03 10.99
CA ASP A 602 2.40 -7.97 10.12
C ASP A 602 3.40 -8.73 9.23
N PRO A 603 3.62 -10.05 9.46
CA PRO A 603 4.58 -10.82 8.68
C PRO A 603 4.18 -11.01 7.21
N ASP A 604 2.88 -10.99 6.89
CA ASP A 604 2.37 -11.29 5.55
C ASP A 604 2.61 -10.13 4.56
N ARG A 605 3.05 -8.97 5.06
CA ARG A 605 3.35 -7.76 4.28
C ARG A 605 4.80 -7.67 3.79
N TRP A 606 5.68 -8.59 4.21
CA TRP A 606 7.11 -8.51 3.94
C TRP A 606 7.54 -9.52 2.88
N PHE A 607 8.21 -9.02 1.83
CA PHE A 607 8.69 -9.81 0.71
C PHE A 607 10.21 -9.87 0.69
N ASP A 608 10.74 -11.09 0.70
CA ASP A 608 12.16 -11.31 0.48
C ASP A 608 12.47 -11.23 -1.01
N LEU A 609 13.30 -10.26 -1.40
CA LEU A 609 13.74 -10.09 -2.79
C LEU A 609 14.79 -11.13 -3.21
N HIS A 610 15.40 -11.84 -2.25
CA HIS A 610 16.36 -12.91 -2.51
C HIS A 610 16.46 -13.93 -1.37
N GLU A 611 16.86 -15.16 -1.69
CA GLU A 611 16.88 -16.33 -0.77
C GLU A 611 17.71 -16.12 0.52
N ASN A 612 18.63 -15.16 0.53
CA ASN A 612 19.47 -14.83 1.70
C ASN A 612 19.23 -13.42 2.23
N ALA A 613 18.02 -12.86 2.05
CA ALA A 613 17.70 -11.53 2.56
C ALA A 613 17.82 -11.53 4.09
N ALA A 614 18.51 -10.52 4.64
CA ALA A 614 18.44 -10.33 6.08
C ALA A 614 16.98 -10.00 6.45
N PRO A 615 16.47 -10.41 7.62
CA PRO A 615 15.08 -10.12 7.99
C PRO A 615 14.69 -8.63 7.97
N GLY A 616 15.67 -7.72 8.08
CA GLY A 616 15.49 -6.28 7.97
C GLY A 616 15.47 -5.73 6.53
N GLU A 617 15.86 -6.52 5.54
CA GLU A 617 15.95 -6.17 4.12
C GLU A 617 14.73 -6.60 3.32
N ALA A 618 13.82 -7.39 3.91
CA ALA A 618 12.52 -7.66 3.32
C ALA A 618 11.80 -6.35 3.02
N VAL A 619 11.08 -6.30 1.90
CA VAL A 619 10.44 -5.07 1.40
C VAL A 619 8.92 -5.14 1.51
N THR A 620 8.29 -3.99 1.63
CA THR A 620 6.85 -3.76 1.48
C THR A 620 6.63 -2.51 0.64
N THR A 621 5.42 -2.34 0.11
CA THR A 621 5.00 -1.05 -0.44
C THR A 621 4.03 -0.36 0.52
N ILE A 622 4.09 0.96 0.60
CA ILE A 622 3.15 1.81 1.36
C ILE A 622 2.61 2.87 0.40
N SER A 623 1.31 3.14 0.45
CA SER A 623 0.70 4.19 -0.38
C SER A 623 1.28 5.58 -0.07
N LEU A 624 1.51 6.38 -1.11
CA LEU A 624 2.20 7.67 -1.00
C LEU A 624 1.43 8.68 -0.12
N ASP A 625 0.10 8.66 -0.15
CA ASP A 625 -0.78 9.49 0.69
C ASP A 625 -0.61 9.22 2.20
N ARG A 626 -0.12 8.03 2.55
CA ARG A 626 0.17 7.62 3.93
C ARG A 626 1.58 7.98 4.36
N MET A 627 2.39 8.56 3.49
CA MET A 627 3.70 9.06 3.88
C MET A 627 3.55 10.32 4.73
N PRO A 628 4.47 10.56 5.69
CA PRO A 628 4.41 11.73 6.53
C PRO A 628 4.70 12.97 5.74
#